data_AF-A0A087T2Z5-F1
#
_entry.id   AF-A0A087T2Z5-F1
#
_cell.length_a   1.000
_cell.length_b   1.000
_cell.length_c   1.000
_cell.angle_alpha   90.00
_cell.angle_beta   90.00
_cell.angle_gamma   90.00
#
_symmetry.space_group_name_H-M   'P 1'
#
loop_
_entity.id
_entity.type
_entity.pdbx_description
1 polymer ?
#
loop_
_entity_poly.entity_id
_entity_poly.type
_entity_poly.pdbx_seq_one_letter_code
_entity_poly.pdbx_strand_id
1 'polypeptide(L)'
;MNFDGGFGCRPGSETHAGQVYCCLGILSIAHELHHVNADLLGWWLCERQLPSGGLNGRPEKLPDVCYSWWVLASLKIIGRLHWVDKDKLIKFILASQDEETGGFSDRPGDMVDPFHTLFGIAGLSLLGEPKIKEVNPVFCMSQDVIKRIGL
;
A
#
# COMPACT_ATOMS: atom_id res chain seq x y z
N MET A 1 19.38 0.66 0.07
CA MET A 1 18.53 1.14 1.18
C MET A 1 19.04 2.50 1.59
N ASN A 2 18.13 3.42 1.86
CA ASN A 2 18.43 4.78 2.28
C ASN A 2 18.56 4.88 3.80
N PHE A 3 18.94 6.06 4.31
CA PHE A 3 19.13 6.31 5.73
C PHE A 3 17.83 6.17 6.56
N ASP A 4 16.67 6.27 5.91
CA ASP A 4 15.33 6.11 6.47
C ASP A 4 14.80 4.67 6.33
N GLY A 5 15.66 3.71 5.95
CA GLY A 5 15.28 2.32 5.71
C GLY A 5 14.59 2.06 4.37
N GLY A 6 14.31 3.10 3.59
CA GLY A 6 13.55 3.01 2.35
C GLY A 6 14.35 2.74 1.08
N PHE A 7 13.65 2.79 -0.04
CA PHE A 7 14.19 2.53 -1.37
C PHE A 7 13.74 3.60 -2.38
N GLY A 8 14.67 4.02 -3.23
CA GLY A 8 14.42 4.86 -4.41
C GLY A 8 14.60 4.08 -5.71
N CYS A 9 14.50 4.77 -6.85
CA CYS A 9 14.53 4.12 -8.17
C CYS A 9 15.92 3.59 -8.59
N ARG A 10 16.99 4.19 -8.06
CA ARG A 10 18.40 3.84 -8.28
C ARG A 10 19.22 4.13 -7.01
N PRO A 11 20.46 3.63 -6.88
CA PRO A 11 21.33 4.00 -5.76
C PRO A 11 21.42 5.52 -5.58
N GLY A 12 21.19 5.99 -4.35
CA GLY A 12 21.19 7.43 -4.00
C GLY A 12 19.88 8.18 -4.29
N SER A 13 18.86 7.54 -4.86
CA SER A 13 17.55 8.18 -5.09
C SER A 13 16.70 8.24 -3.81
N GLU A 14 15.90 9.30 -3.66
CA GLU A 14 14.98 9.51 -2.53
C GLU A 14 14.01 8.33 -2.35
N THR A 15 13.67 8.05 -1.10
CA THR A 15 12.66 7.04 -0.74
C THR A 15 11.27 7.46 -1.22
N HIS A 16 10.55 6.52 -1.83
CA HIS A 16 9.17 6.72 -2.26
C HIS A 16 8.36 5.42 -2.12
N ALA A 17 7.09 5.51 -1.70
CA ALA A 17 6.26 4.35 -1.36
C ALA A 17 6.14 3.32 -2.49
N GLY A 18 6.02 3.78 -3.75
CA GLY A 18 5.97 2.88 -4.90
C GLY A 18 7.26 2.07 -5.08
N GLN A 19 8.42 2.69 -4.87
CA GLN A 19 9.72 2.02 -4.95
C GLN A 19 9.94 1.10 -3.75
N VAL A 20 9.51 1.51 -2.56
CA VAL A 20 9.50 0.65 -1.38
C VAL A 20 8.68 -0.63 -1.63
N TYR A 21 7.47 -0.50 -2.17
CA TYR A 21 6.63 -1.64 -2.53
C TYR A 21 7.33 -2.60 -3.50
N CYS A 22 7.90 -2.07 -4.59
CA CYS A 22 8.63 -2.89 -5.56
C CYS A 22 9.84 -3.61 -4.94
N CYS A 23 10.65 -2.91 -4.15
CA CYS A 23 11.84 -3.46 -3.53
C CYS A 23 11.51 -4.51 -2.45
N LEU A 24 10.48 -4.27 -1.64
CA LEU A 24 10.00 -5.28 -0.68
C LEU A 24 9.38 -6.48 -1.39
N GLY A 25 8.65 -6.26 -2.47
CA GLY A 25 8.09 -7.34 -3.29
C GLY A 25 9.18 -8.29 -3.80
N ILE A 26 10.23 -7.76 -4.43
CA ILE A 26 11.32 -8.61 -4.93
C ILE A 26 12.13 -9.27 -3.81
N LEU A 27 12.38 -8.57 -2.70
CA LEU A 27 13.06 -9.15 -1.53
C LEU A 27 12.22 -10.27 -0.88
N SER A 28 10.89 -10.13 -0.86
CA SER A 28 9.99 -11.20 -0.40
C SER A 28 10.06 -12.42 -1.31
N ILE A 29 10.05 -12.23 -2.63
CA ILE A 29 10.14 -13.31 -3.62
C ILE A 29 11.50 -14.02 -3.53
N ALA A 30 12.58 -13.28 -3.29
CA ALA A 30 13.92 -13.81 -3.16
C ALA A 30 14.23 -14.43 -1.78
N HIS A 31 13.31 -14.34 -0.80
CA HIS A 31 13.53 -14.73 0.59
C HIS A 31 14.63 -13.91 1.32
N GLU A 32 14.80 -12.65 0.92
CA GLU A 32 15.86 -11.73 1.38
C GLU A 32 15.34 -10.59 2.27
N LEU A 33 14.13 -10.72 2.84
CA LEU A 33 13.54 -9.70 3.73
C LEU A 33 14.35 -9.45 5.00
N HIS A 34 15.19 -10.40 5.42
CA HIS A 34 16.03 -10.26 6.61
C HIS A 34 17.11 -9.17 6.48
N HIS A 35 17.36 -8.66 5.27
CA HIS A 35 18.19 -7.49 5.03
C HIS A 35 17.47 -6.16 5.34
N VAL A 36 16.15 -6.16 5.48
CA VAL A 36 15.34 -4.96 5.71
C VAL A 36 15.32 -4.60 7.19
N ASN A 37 15.64 -3.34 7.50
CA ASN A 37 15.32 -2.79 8.81
C ASN A 37 13.82 -2.51 8.90
N ALA A 38 13.06 -3.54 9.30
CA ALA A 38 11.60 -3.52 9.30
C ALA A 38 10.99 -2.43 10.21
N ASP A 39 11.61 -2.12 11.34
CA ASP A 39 11.10 -1.10 12.26
C ASP A 39 11.36 0.31 11.74
N LEU A 40 12.56 0.58 11.23
CA LEU A 40 12.89 1.89 10.66
C LEU A 40 12.03 2.20 9.42
N LEU A 41 11.92 1.24 8.51
CA LEU A 41 11.08 1.37 7.33
C LEU A 41 9.59 1.42 7.71
N GLY A 42 9.16 0.61 8.69
CA GLY A 42 7.80 0.63 9.21
C GLY A 42 7.42 2.01 9.75
N TRP A 43 8.35 2.69 10.42
CA TRP A 43 8.13 4.05 10.95
C TRP A 43 7.97 5.05 9.80
N TRP A 44 8.87 5.01 8.80
CA TRP A 44 8.75 5.88 7.63
C TRP A 44 7.41 5.69 6.88
N LEU A 45 6.94 4.44 6.79
CA LEU A 45 5.68 4.05 6.16
C LEU A 45 4.44 4.47 6.96
N CYS A 46 4.42 4.30 8.29
CA CYS A 46 3.25 4.69 9.08
C CYS A 46 3.08 6.22 9.15
N GLU A 47 4.18 6.97 9.13
CA GLU A 47 4.19 8.45 9.02
C GLU A 47 3.69 8.97 7.65
N ARG A 48 3.33 8.08 6.71
CA ARG A 48 2.61 8.47 5.50
C ARG A 48 1.14 8.80 5.78
N GLN A 49 0.58 8.38 6.92
CA GLN A 49 -0.83 8.57 7.22
C GLN A 49 -1.12 10.02 7.64
N LEU A 50 -2.00 10.68 6.89
CA LEU A 50 -2.39 12.06 7.13
C LEU A 50 -3.66 12.16 8.01
N PRO A 51 -4.01 13.34 8.53
CA PRO A 51 -5.22 13.52 9.34
C PRO A 51 -6.52 13.07 8.66
N SER A 52 -6.57 13.07 7.32
CA SER A 52 -7.70 12.55 6.53
C SER A 52 -7.86 11.03 6.61
N GLY A 53 -6.85 10.30 7.07
CA GLY A 53 -6.78 8.85 7.09
C GLY A 53 -6.04 8.24 5.89
N GLY A 54 -5.95 8.96 4.77
CA GLY A 54 -5.24 8.52 3.58
C GLY A 54 -3.72 8.59 3.74
N LEU A 55 -3.01 7.79 2.94
CA LEU A 55 -1.56 7.67 2.97
C LEU A 55 -0.96 8.40 1.76
N ASN A 56 0.15 9.12 1.95
CA ASN A 56 0.90 9.75 0.86
C ASN A 56 2.14 8.94 0.43
N GLY A 57 2.69 9.25 -0.74
CA GLY A 57 3.82 8.50 -1.29
C GLY A 57 5.19 8.84 -0.69
N ARG A 58 5.32 10.02 -0.07
CA ARG A 58 6.52 10.58 0.57
C ARG A 58 6.15 11.87 1.34
N PRO A 59 7.04 12.42 2.18
CA PRO A 59 6.75 13.63 2.94
C PRO A 59 6.23 14.79 2.08
N GLU A 60 5.35 15.62 2.68
CA GLU A 60 4.79 16.84 2.08
C GLU A 60 3.95 16.63 0.80
N LYS A 61 3.48 15.40 0.53
CA LYS A 61 2.54 15.10 -0.55
C LYS A 61 1.12 14.87 -0.05
N LEU A 62 0.16 15.10 -0.93
CA LEU A 62 -1.24 14.78 -0.71
C LEU A 62 -1.43 13.26 -0.61
N PRO A 63 -2.46 12.80 0.11
CA PRO A 63 -2.80 11.38 0.17
C PRO A 63 -3.38 10.90 -1.16
N ASP A 64 -3.27 9.61 -1.43
CA ASP A 64 -3.78 8.98 -2.65
C ASP A 64 -4.17 7.52 -2.37
N VAL A 65 -5.21 7.02 -3.02
CA VAL A 65 -5.59 5.60 -2.97
C VAL A 65 -4.46 4.68 -3.46
N CYS A 66 -3.69 5.05 -4.48
CA CYS A 66 -2.59 4.22 -4.96
C CYS A 66 -1.42 4.14 -3.97
N TYR A 67 -1.04 5.27 -3.36
CA TYR A 67 -0.07 5.29 -2.27
C TYR A 67 -0.56 4.51 -1.07
N SER A 68 -1.87 4.57 -0.79
CA SER A 68 -2.49 3.80 0.28
C SER A 68 -2.29 2.30 0.09
N TRP A 69 -2.48 1.77 -1.11
CA TRP A 69 -2.13 0.38 -1.39
C TRP A 69 -0.63 0.10 -1.20
N TRP A 70 0.26 0.88 -1.83
CA TRP A 70 1.71 0.58 -1.79
C TRP A 70 2.27 0.63 -0.37
N VAL A 71 1.87 1.61 0.43
CA VAL A 71 2.30 1.73 1.83
C VAL A 71 1.73 0.58 2.66
N LEU A 72 0.44 0.28 2.51
CA LEU A 72 -0.23 -0.75 3.31
C LEU A 72 0.30 -2.16 3.00
N ALA A 73 0.49 -2.47 1.71
CA ALA A 73 1.08 -3.72 1.28
C ALA A 73 2.52 -3.86 1.78
N SER A 74 3.31 -2.78 1.71
CA SER A 74 4.68 -2.75 2.26
C SER A 74 4.69 -3.02 3.77
N LEU A 75 3.83 -2.36 4.54
CA LEU A 75 3.66 -2.60 5.97
C LEU A 75 3.24 -4.06 6.26
N LYS A 76 2.37 -4.65 5.44
CA LYS A 76 2.00 -6.06 5.58
C LYS A 76 3.18 -6.99 5.33
N ILE A 77 3.99 -6.76 4.28
CA ILE A 77 5.16 -7.58 3.93
C ILE A 77 6.17 -7.61 5.09
N ILE A 78 6.42 -6.47 5.75
CA ILE A 78 7.37 -6.37 6.87
C ILE A 78 6.73 -6.61 8.25
N GLY A 79 5.46 -7.02 8.31
CA GLY A 79 4.78 -7.35 9.57
C GLY A 79 4.49 -6.14 10.48
N ARG A 80 4.22 -4.97 9.90
CA ARG A 80 3.94 -3.69 10.59
C ARG A 80 2.60 -3.06 10.22
N LEU A 81 1.69 -3.83 9.60
CA LEU A 81 0.36 -3.35 9.19
C LEU A 81 -0.42 -2.65 10.32
N HIS A 82 -0.24 -3.09 11.57
CA HIS A 82 -0.93 -2.54 12.75
C HIS A 82 -0.44 -1.15 13.18
N TRP A 83 0.56 -0.55 12.50
CA TRP A 83 1.10 0.77 12.84
C TRP A 83 0.30 1.93 12.24
N VAL A 84 -0.70 1.66 11.41
CA VAL A 84 -1.61 2.67 10.86
C VAL A 84 -3.01 2.53 11.43
N ASP A 85 -3.74 3.65 11.49
CA ASP A 85 -5.15 3.69 11.86
C ASP A 85 -5.99 3.13 10.70
N LYS A 86 -6.35 1.86 10.83
CA LYS A 86 -7.13 1.12 9.84
C LYS A 86 -8.50 1.76 9.57
N ASP A 87 -9.20 2.21 10.59
CA ASP A 87 -10.57 2.70 10.43
C ASP A 87 -10.60 4.03 9.69
N LYS A 88 -9.63 4.91 9.95
CA LYS A 88 -9.47 6.14 9.17
C LYS A 88 -9.09 5.87 7.73
N LEU A 89 -8.22 4.89 7.47
CA LEU A 89 -7.83 4.56 6.10
C LEU A 89 -9.01 3.98 5.30
N ILE A 90 -9.82 3.10 5.90
CA ILE A 90 -11.05 2.59 5.27
C ILE A 90 -11.96 3.76 4.88
N LYS A 91 -12.19 4.71 5.79
CA LYS A 91 -13.02 5.90 5.50
C LYS A 91 -12.48 6.72 4.32
N PHE A 92 -11.17 6.92 4.25
CA PHE A 92 -10.54 7.65 3.14
C PHE A 92 -10.73 6.92 1.79
N ILE A 93 -10.50 5.61 1.75
CA ILE A 93 -10.65 4.81 0.52
C ILE A 93 -12.11 4.82 0.05
N LEU A 94 -13.07 4.57 0.95
CA LEU A 94 -14.49 4.59 0.60
C LEU A 94 -14.98 5.97 0.17
N ALA A 95 -14.45 7.05 0.76
CA ALA A 95 -14.75 8.42 0.33
C ALA A 95 -14.24 8.75 -1.09
N SER A 96 -13.35 7.92 -1.65
CA SER A 96 -12.83 8.08 -3.02
C SER A 96 -13.64 7.29 -4.06
N GLN A 97 -14.80 6.76 -3.67
CA GLN A 97 -15.75 6.12 -4.59
C GLN A 97 -16.61 7.16 -5.31
N ASP A 98 -16.94 6.88 -6.57
CA ASP A 98 -18.01 7.58 -7.26
C ASP A 98 -19.32 6.81 -7.04
N GLU A 99 -20.31 7.45 -6.40
CA GLU A 99 -21.60 6.85 -6.08
C GLU A 99 -22.54 6.70 -7.28
N GLU A 100 -22.31 7.44 -8.37
CA GLU A 100 -23.13 7.41 -9.58
C GLU A 100 -22.60 6.40 -10.60
N THR A 101 -21.28 6.41 -10.84
CA THR A 101 -20.64 5.62 -11.89
C THR A 101 -19.87 4.40 -11.37
N GLY A 102 -19.62 4.33 -10.06
CA GLY A 102 -18.78 3.32 -9.43
C GLY A 102 -17.29 3.54 -9.68
N GLY A 103 -16.46 2.63 -9.18
CA GLY A 103 -15.00 2.77 -9.24
C GLY A 103 -14.45 3.65 -8.12
N PHE A 104 -13.12 3.81 -8.12
CA PHE A 104 -12.39 4.67 -7.20
C PHE A 104 -11.47 5.61 -7.98
N SER A 105 -11.30 6.82 -7.48
CA SER A 105 -10.33 7.81 -7.92
C SER A 105 -9.12 7.83 -6.97
N ASP A 106 -8.15 8.69 -7.25
CA ASP A 106 -7.00 8.92 -6.37
C ASP A 106 -7.41 9.60 -5.06
N ARG A 107 -8.40 10.50 -5.08
CA ARG A 107 -8.94 11.23 -3.92
C ARG A 107 -10.44 11.51 -4.05
N PRO A 108 -11.14 11.79 -2.93
CA PRO A 108 -12.55 12.16 -2.95
C PRO A 108 -12.87 13.32 -3.91
N GLY A 109 -13.79 13.09 -4.84
CA GLY A 109 -14.25 14.07 -5.82
C GLY A 109 -13.48 14.14 -7.14
N ASP A 110 -12.35 13.43 -7.27
CA ASP A 110 -11.61 13.30 -8.53
C ASP A 110 -12.23 12.21 -9.44
N MET A 111 -11.83 12.16 -10.71
CA MET A 111 -12.37 11.18 -11.67
C MET A 111 -11.83 9.77 -11.42
N VAL A 112 -12.72 8.78 -11.49
CA VAL A 112 -12.38 7.37 -11.29
C VAL A 112 -11.61 6.77 -12.46
N ASP A 113 -10.81 5.75 -12.16
CA ASP A 113 -10.15 4.94 -13.18
C ASP A 113 -9.93 3.48 -12.71
N PRO A 114 -9.64 2.55 -13.63
CA PRO A 114 -9.42 1.15 -13.25
C PRO A 114 -8.21 0.91 -12.33
N PHE A 115 -7.21 1.80 -12.37
CA PHE A 115 -5.98 1.65 -11.59
C PHE A 115 -6.21 1.96 -10.11
N HIS A 116 -6.83 3.09 -9.80
CA HIS A 116 -7.25 3.42 -8.44
C HIS A 116 -8.37 2.51 -7.96
N THR A 117 -9.25 2.05 -8.85
CA THR A 117 -10.25 1.03 -8.51
C THR A 117 -9.62 -0.27 -8.02
N LEU A 118 -8.59 -0.78 -8.72
CA LEU A 118 -7.85 -1.96 -8.26
C LEU A 118 -7.25 -1.74 -6.86
N PHE A 119 -6.56 -0.62 -6.66
CA PHE A 119 -5.86 -0.35 -5.41
C PHE A 119 -6.77 0.00 -4.24
N GLY A 120 -7.93 0.61 -4.50
CA GLY A 120 -8.98 0.79 -3.50
C GLY A 120 -9.51 -0.55 -3.01
N ILE A 121 -9.91 -1.43 -3.94
CA ILE A 121 -10.41 -2.78 -3.63
C ILE A 121 -9.33 -3.64 -2.93
N ALA A 122 -8.10 -3.62 -3.41
CA ALA A 122 -6.98 -4.35 -2.80
C ALA A 122 -6.65 -3.81 -1.40
N GLY A 123 -6.67 -2.49 -1.22
CA GLY A 123 -6.51 -1.86 0.08
C GLY A 123 -7.58 -2.31 1.08
N LEU A 124 -8.86 -2.25 0.68
CA LEU A 124 -9.98 -2.72 1.51
C LEU A 124 -9.88 -4.22 1.85
N SER A 125 -9.49 -5.06 0.89
CA SER A 125 -9.21 -6.48 1.12
C SER A 125 -8.14 -6.69 2.18
N LEU A 126 -7.02 -5.96 2.08
CA LEU A 126 -5.90 -6.09 3.03
C LEU A 126 -6.24 -5.53 4.41
N LEU A 127 -7.18 -4.58 4.48
CA LEU A 127 -7.84 -4.10 5.69
C LEU A 127 -8.97 -5.03 6.15
N GLY A 128 -9.18 -6.19 5.52
CA GLY A 128 -10.10 -7.22 6.01
C GLY A 128 -11.58 -6.95 5.75
N GLU A 129 -11.91 -6.27 4.65
CA GLU A 129 -13.29 -6.23 4.15
C GLU A 129 -13.75 -7.66 3.76
N PRO A 130 -14.72 -8.26 4.48
CA PRO A 130 -15.08 -9.66 4.32
C PRO A 130 -15.71 -10.01 2.96
N LYS A 131 -16.26 -9.02 2.23
CA LYS A 131 -16.87 -9.25 0.91
C LYS A 131 -15.86 -9.33 -0.23
N ILE A 132 -14.61 -8.96 0.02
CA ILE A 132 -13.54 -8.97 -0.99
C ILE A 132 -12.61 -10.15 -0.70
N LYS A 133 -12.24 -10.89 -1.74
CA LYS A 133 -11.25 -11.98 -1.60
C LYS A 133 -9.95 -11.44 -1.01
N GLU A 134 -9.30 -12.24 -0.17
CA GLU A 134 -7.97 -11.93 0.36
C GLU A 134 -6.98 -11.67 -0.79
N VAL A 135 -6.33 -10.52 -0.75
CA VAL A 135 -5.29 -10.12 -1.70
C VAL A 135 -3.90 -10.45 -1.13
N ASN A 136 -3.02 -10.95 -2.00
CA ASN A 136 -1.62 -11.13 -1.67
C ASN A 136 -0.88 -9.78 -1.77
N PRO A 137 -0.19 -9.33 -0.70
CA PRO A 137 0.47 -8.03 -0.67
C PRO A 137 1.74 -7.94 -1.51
N VAL A 138 2.32 -9.07 -1.96
CA VAL A 138 3.51 -9.08 -2.82
C VAL A 138 3.11 -8.95 -4.29
N PHE A 139 2.07 -9.67 -4.70
CA PHE A 139 1.66 -9.78 -6.10
C PHE A 139 0.47 -8.90 -6.50
N CYS A 140 -0.26 -8.30 -5.54
CA CYS A 140 -1.53 -7.60 -5.81
C CYS A 140 -2.54 -8.47 -6.60
N MET A 141 -2.54 -9.78 -6.31
CA MET A 141 -3.41 -10.79 -6.90
C MET A 141 -4.16 -11.52 -5.80
N SER A 142 -5.24 -12.21 -6.14
CA SER A 142 -6.00 -12.96 -5.14
C SER A 142 -5.17 -14.11 -4.55
N GLN A 143 -5.22 -14.26 -3.22
CA GLN A 143 -4.38 -15.20 -2.48
C GLN A 143 -4.65 -16.66 -2.84
N ASP A 144 -5.87 -16.99 -3.30
CA ASP A 144 -6.25 -18.31 -3.82
C ASP A 144 -5.51 -18.66 -5.11
N VAL A 145 -5.30 -17.70 -6.01
CA VAL A 145 -4.55 -17.88 -7.26
C VAL A 145 -3.07 -18.12 -6.97
N ILE A 146 -2.49 -17.34 -6.06
CA ILE A 146 -1.08 -17.49 -5.64
C ILE A 146 -0.84 -18.90 -5.05
N LYS A 147 -1.71 -19.33 -4.13
CA LYS A 147 -1.65 -20.69 -3.55
C LYS A 147 -1.78 -21.79 -4.62
N ARG A 148 -2.67 -21.60 -5.60
CA ARG A 148 -2.92 -22.58 -6.67
C ARG A 148 -1.69 -22.82 -7.55
N ILE A 149 -0.84 -21.81 -7.74
CA ILE A 149 0.38 -21.91 -8.57
C ILE A 149 1.65 -22.21 -7.76
N GLY A 150 1.54 -22.41 -6.45
CA GLY A 150 2.66 -22.77 -5.58
C GLY A 150 3.66 -21.64 -5.31
N LEU A 151 3.18 -20.39 -5.33
CA LEU A 151 3.94 -19.20 -4.93
C LEU A 151 3.57 -18.74 -3.51
#